data_AF-A0AA35RPS0-F1
#
_entry.id   AF-A0AA35RPS0-F1
#
_cell.length_a   1.000
_cell.length_b   1.000
_cell.length_c   1.000
_cell.angle_alpha   90.00
_cell.angle_beta   90.00
_cell.angle_gamma   90.00
#
_symmetry.space_group_name_H-M   'P 1'
#
loop_
_entity.id
_entity.type
_entity.pdbx_description
1 polymer ?
#
loop_
_entity_poly.entity_id
_entity_poly.type
_entity_poly.pdbx_seq_one_letter_code
_entity_poly.pdbx_strand_id
1 'polypeptide(L)'
;MNIIGSFFSSFMAAASLSRSLIQSNGGKTQLVGFVSSAIILVVLLWLGPLFEPLPRAVLAATIWVALWGMFKQVKHIWTYYKLSPYDVVIWVVVFVATVLLGVDNGLIVGVAGSLFIIVFRVVLPHSSVLGQARDTEIFRNLKNFQVDAIKGVLIFRFMAPICFVNAAVFRSRLELECDLHKRRPPGGEEKGCLQKILPPPEQVCGERGSYEVTSSGEGGRRRRGRRVEEGEAETVSERDLRVTPTLKRTQLIHTVVIDCAPISFMDAAGVKTLKQLVVDFDKCDVQVLFAAMTDQNRNMLDRAKFYDICGKEWLFPTIQDALHHAQYSSTLHPTKEEIGEETETDLINGEVPSVHPQLQEEGEPEVQEDRQPANADGGDRELEIETEVTASSGETSTTNV
;
A
#
# COMPACT_ATOMS: atom_id res chain seq x y z
N MET A 1 -28.40 -9.50 -31.83
CA MET A 1 -28.18 -10.78 -32.54
C MET A 1 -28.85 -11.95 -31.81
N ASN A 2 -28.37 -12.37 -30.63
CA ASN A 2 -28.79 -13.63 -29.98
C ASN A 2 -30.31 -13.78 -29.74
N ILE A 3 -31.02 -12.73 -29.31
CA ILE A 3 -32.49 -12.79 -29.14
C ILE A 3 -33.20 -13.12 -30.46
N ILE A 4 -32.87 -12.40 -31.54
CA ILE A 4 -33.45 -12.62 -32.88
C ILE A 4 -33.05 -14.00 -33.40
N GLY A 5 -31.77 -14.37 -33.29
CA GLY A 5 -31.25 -15.67 -33.73
C GLY A 5 -31.88 -16.87 -33.04
N SER A 6 -32.37 -16.71 -31.80
CA SER A 6 -33.09 -17.76 -31.06
C SER A 6 -34.35 -18.24 -31.80
N PHE A 7 -35.06 -17.34 -32.49
CA PHE A 7 -36.23 -17.68 -33.32
C PHE A 7 -35.86 -18.47 -34.59
N PHE A 8 -34.58 -18.51 -34.98
CA PHE A 8 -34.07 -19.17 -36.19
C PHE A 8 -33.14 -20.35 -35.86
N SER A 9 -33.26 -20.96 -34.66
CA SER A 9 -32.41 -22.07 -34.20
C SER A 9 -30.91 -21.78 -34.22
N SER A 10 -30.50 -20.52 -34.03
CA SER A 10 -29.09 -20.15 -33.93
C SER A 10 -28.50 -20.56 -32.57
N PHE A 11 -27.27 -21.09 -32.59
CA PHE A 11 -26.43 -21.13 -31.40
C PHE A 11 -26.10 -19.71 -30.89
N MET A 12 -25.72 -19.60 -29.61
CA MET A 12 -25.29 -18.35 -28.99
C MET A 12 -24.03 -17.81 -29.67
N ALA A 13 -24.13 -16.63 -30.30
CA ALA A 13 -23.00 -15.98 -30.94
C ALA A 13 -22.27 -15.04 -29.95
N ALA A 14 -20.94 -15.03 -30.06
CA ALA A 14 -20.03 -14.14 -29.35
C ALA A 14 -19.04 -13.49 -30.34
N ALA A 15 -18.29 -12.48 -29.89
CA ALA A 15 -17.28 -11.82 -30.72
C ALA A 15 -16.17 -12.80 -31.12
N SER A 16 -15.84 -12.88 -32.41
CA SER A 16 -14.79 -13.76 -32.93
C SER A 16 -13.47 -12.99 -33.05
N LEU A 17 -12.55 -13.22 -32.12
CA LEU A 17 -11.22 -12.61 -32.10
C LEU A 17 -10.49 -12.76 -33.45
N SER A 18 -10.53 -13.95 -34.05
CA SER A 18 -9.90 -14.22 -35.35
C SER A 18 -10.48 -13.36 -36.48
N ARG A 19 -11.81 -13.20 -36.57
CA ARG A 19 -12.42 -12.36 -37.62
C ARG A 19 -12.12 -10.88 -37.40
N SER A 20 -12.16 -10.41 -36.14
CA SER A 20 -11.83 -9.01 -35.80
C SER A 20 -10.38 -8.66 -36.13
N LEU A 21 -9.42 -9.55 -35.87
CA LEU A 21 -8.00 -9.37 -36.22
C LEU A 21 -7.75 -9.30 -37.74
N ILE A 22 -8.54 -10.02 -38.54
CA ILE A 22 -8.46 -9.94 -40.00
C ILE A 22 -9.12 -8.64 -40.49
N GLN A 23 -10.24 -8.25 -39.88
CA GLN A 23 -10.96 -7.02 -40.22
C GLN A 23 -10.13 -5.75 -39.92
N SER A 24 -9.27 -5.74 -38.88
CA SER A 24 -8.41 -4.58 -38.59
C SER A 24 -7.41 -4.23 -39.70
N ASN A 25 -7.14 -5.14 -40.65
CA ASN A 25 -6.22 -4.90 -41.77
C ASN A 25 -6.80 -4.02 -42.90
N GLY A 26 -7.97 -3.40 -42.71
CA GLY A 26 -8.55 -2.45 -43.66
C GLY A 26 -10.05 -2.17 -43.50
N GLY A 27 -10.78 -3.01 -42.76
CA GLY A 27 -12.22 -2.93 -42.57
C GLY A 27 -12.64 -1.95 -41.47
N LYS A 28 -12.74 -0.65 -41.80
CA LYS A 28 -13.08 0.43 -40.86
C LYS A 28 -14.58 0.54 -40.49
N THR A 29 -15.48 -0.15 -41.19
CA THR A 29 -16.94 0.01 -41.03
C THR A 29 -17.65 -1.32 -40.77
N GLN A 30 -18.85 -1.26 -40.16
CA GLN A 30 -19.69 -2.44 -39.90
C GLN A 30 -20.23 -3.10 -41.18
N LEU A 31 -20.18 -2.41 -42.33
CA LEU A 31 -20.55 -2.95 -43.64
C LEU A 31 -19.78 -4.23 -44.00
N VAL A 32 -18.53 -4.36 -43.53
CA VAL A 32 -17.71 -5.56 -43.71
C VAL A 32 -18.39 -6.80 -43.09
N GLY A 33 -19.04 -6.65 -41.94
CA GLY A 33 -19.79 -7.72 -41.29
C GLY A 33 -21.02 -8.15 -42.10
N PHE A 34 -21.75 -7.19 -42.66
CA PHE A 34 -22.90 -7.45 -43.53
C PHE A 34 -22.47 -8.20 -44.80
N VAL A 35 -21.45 -7.69 -45.52
CA VAL A 35 -20.90 -8.33 -46.72
C VAL A 35 -20.38 -9.74 -46.42
N SER A 36 -19.65 -9.92 -45.31
CA SER A 36 -19.19 -11.24 -44.86
C SER A 36 -20.36 -12.20 -44.60
N SER A 37 -21.45 -11.74 -43.97
CA SER A 37 -22.64 -12.57 -43.71
C SER A 37 -23.37 -12.97 -45.00
N ALA A 38 -23.46 -12.06 -45.98
CA ALA A 38 -24.09 -12.32 -47.27
C ALA A 38 -23.27 -13.35 -48.09
N ILE A 39 -21.94 -13.23 -48.10
CA ILE A 39 -21.05 -14.20 -48.77
C ILE A 39 -21.21 -15.58 -48.13
N ILE A 40 -21.22 -15.68 -46.79
CA ILE A 40 -21.41 -16.95 -46.08
C ILE A 40 -22.78 -17.57 -46.43
N LEU A 41 -23.85 -16.78 -46.51
CA LEU A 41 -25.18 -17.27 -46.90
C LEU A 41 -25.18 -17.88 -48.31
N VAL A 42 -24.57 -17.21 -49.29
CA VAL A 42 -24.44 -17.72 -50.67
C VAL A 42 -23.61 -19.01 -50.71
N VAL A 43 -22.48 -19.04 -50.01
CA VAL A 43 -21.61 -20.23 -49.93
C VAL A 43 -22.35 -21.42 -49.31
N LEU A 44 -23.13 -21.23 -48.25
CA LEU A 44 -23.90 -22.32 -47.63
C LEU A 44 -25.01 -22.84 -48.56
N LEU A 45 -25.70 -21.96 -49.30
CA LEU A 45 -26.78 -22.35 -50.21
C LEU A 45 -26.30 -23.06 -51.48
N TRP A 46 -25.17 -22.64 -52.07
CA TRP A 46 -24.69 -23.16 -53.36
C TRP A 46 -23.54 -24.16 -53.24
N LEU A 47 -22.61 -23.95 -52.31
CA LEU A 47 -21.43 -24.82 -52.11
C LEU A 47 -21.63 -25.84 -50.98
N GLY A 48 -22.77 -25.82 -50.27
CA GLY A 48 -23.10 -26.79 -49.23
C GLY A 48 -22.81 -28.26 -49.59
N PRO A 49 -23.30 -28.77 -50.74
CA PRO A 49 -23.03 -30.15 -51.17
C PRO A 49 -21.55 -30.47 -51.42
N LEU A 50 -20.74 -29.47 -51.80
CA LEU A 50 -19.30 -29.65 -52.02
C LEU A 50 -18.55 -29.88 -50.69
N PHE A 51 -19.13 -29.48 -49.56
CA PHE A 51 -18.53 -29.67 -48.24
C PHE A 51 -18.94 -30.97 -47.54
N GLU A 52 -19.88 -31.75 -48.08
CA GLU A 52 -20.31 -33.03 -47.51
C GLU A 52 -19.17 -34.05 -47.32
N PRO A 53 -18.24 -34.28 -48.27
CA PRO A 53 -17.16 -35.26 -48.11
C PRO A 53 -15.96 -34.77 -47.27
N LEU A 54 -16.06 -33.65 -46.53
CA LEU A 54 -14.91 -33.12 -45.78
C LEU A 54 -14.43 -34.07 -44.65
N PRO A 55 -13.15 -34.48 -44.64
CA PRO A 55 -12.63 -35.31 -43.56
C PRO A 55 -12.61 -34.55 -42.22
N ARG A 56 -13.09 -35.20 -41.15
CA ARG A 56 -13.05 -34.66 -39.77
C ARG A 56 -11.64 -34.24 -39.32
N ALA A 57 -10.60 -34.84 -39.90
CA ALA A 57 -9.20 -34.47 -39.68
C ALA A 57 -8.88 -33.02 -40.07
N VAL A 58 -9.47 -32.50 -41.15
CA VAL A 58 -9.25 -31.11 -41.59
C VAL A 58 -9.83 -30.13 -40.58
N LEU A 59 -11.05 -30.40 -40.08
CA LEU A 59 -11.70 -29.59 -39.04
C LEU A 59 -10.89 -29.59 -37.73
N ALA A 60 -10.38 -30.75 -37.31
CA ALA A 60 -9.52 -30.86 -36.13
C ALA A 60 -8.21 -30.06 -36.30
N ALA A 61 -7.59 -30.10 -37.48
CA ALA A 61 -6.40 -29.32 -37.79
C ALA A 61 -6.67 -27.80 -37.75
N THR A 62 -7.82 -27.34 -38.28
CA THR A 62 -8.23 -25.93 -38.18
C THR A 62 -8.39 -25.48 -36.72
N ILE A 63 -9.02 -26.30 -35.87
CA ILE A 63 -9.17 -26.01 -34.43
C ILE A 63 -7.79 -25.96 -33.74
N TRP A 64 -6.89 -26.90 -34.04
CA TRP A 64 -5.53 -26.92 -33.48
C TRP A 64 -4.75 -25.65 -33.83
N VAL A 65 -4.75 -25.24 -35.10
CA VAL A 65 -4.07 -24.02 -35.56
C VAL A 65 -4.66 -22.77 -34.90
N ALA A 66 -5.99 -22.71 -34.71
CA ALA A 66 -6.65 -21.62 -34.01
C ALA A 66 -6.26 -21.54 -32.51
N LEU A 67 -6.15 -22.69 -31.84
CA LEU A 67 -5.79 -22.75 -30.41
C LEU A 67 -4.28 -22.55 -30.15
N TRP A 68 -3.41 -22.81 -31.13
CA TRP A 68 -1.96 -22.69 -30.98
C TRP A 68 -1.50 -21.31 -30.47
N GLY A 69 -2.16 -20.24 -30.92
CA GLY A 69 -1.90 -18.87 -30.45
C GLY A 69 -2.24 -18.67 -28.97
N MET A 70 -3.25 -19.37 -28.45
CA MET A 70 -3.64 -19.32 -27.04
C MET A 70 -2.68 -20.14 -26.16
N PHE A 71 -2.27 -21.35 -26.59
CA PHE A 71 -1.31 -22.17 -25.84
C PHE A 71 0.05 -21.48 -25.65
N LYS A 72 0.47 -20.59 -26.57
CA LYS A 72 1.67 -19.78 -26.40
C LYS A 72 1.64 -18.92 -25.12
N GLN A 73 0.46 -18.56 -24.62
CA GLN A 73 0.28 -17.75 -23.41
C GLN A 73 0.76 -18.44 -22.13
N VAL A 74 0.79 -19.78 -22.09
CA VAL A 74 1.28 -20.55 -20.93
C VAL A 74 2.72 -20.16 -20.56
N LYS A 75 3.53 -19.71 -21.51
CA LYS A 75 4.90 -19.23 -21.26
C LYS A 75 4.96 -18.01 -20.33
N HIS A 76 3.90 -17.20 -20.25
CA HIS A 76 3.85 -16.06 -19.33
C HIS A 76 3.73 -16.46 -17.86
N ILE A 77 3.35 -17.71 -17.53
CA ILE A 77 3.26 -18.18 -16.13
C ILE A 77 4.57 -18.01 -15.38
N TRP A 78 5.71 -18.22 -16.05
CA TRP A 78 7.03 -18.08 -15.45
C TRP A 78 7.43 -16.61 -15.22
N THR A 79 6.92 -15.70 -16.05
CA THR A 79 7.03 -14.25 -15.83
C THR A 79 6.16 -13.83 -14.64
N TYR A 80 4.91 -14.31 -14.55
CA TYR A 80 4.00 -13.99 -13.45
C TYR A 80 4.48 -14.54 -12.11
N TYR A 81 5.10 -15.73 -12.08
CA TYR A 81 5.64 -16.34 -10.86
C TYR A 81 6.67 -15.43 -10.17
N LYS A 82 7.49 -14.71 -10.95
CA LYS A 82 8.48 -13.74 -10.44
C LYS A 82 7.87 -12.41 -10.00
N LEU A 83 6.61 -12.12 -10.35
CA LEU A 83 5.95 -10.85 -10.07
C LEU A 83 5.00 -10.95 -8.87
N SER A 84 4.19 -12.01 -8.81
CA SER A 84 3.17 -12.19 -7.78
C SER A 84 2.77 -13.67 -7.69
N PRO A 85 3.13 -14.39 -6.61
CA PRO A 85 2.85 -15.82 -6.50
C PRO A 85 1.34 -16.10 -6.43
N TYR A 86 0.56 -15.17 -5.88
CA TYR A 86 -0.91 -15.26 -5.76
C TYR A 86 -1.60 -15.39 -7.11
N ASP A 87 -1.13 -14.69 -8.14
CA ASP A 87 -1.77 -14.69 -9.46
C ASP A 87 -1.48 -16.01 -10.21
N VAL A 88 -0.32 -16.62 -9.95
CA VAL A 88 -0.01 -17.99 -10.42
C VAL A 88 -0.86 -19.02 -9.68
N VAL A 89 -1.10 -18.86 -8.38
CA VAL A 89 -2.02 -19.75 -7.62
C VAL A 89 -3.43 -19.67 -8.21
N ILE A 90 -3.96 -18.48 -8.48
CA ILE A 90 -5.26 -18.31 -9.17
C ILE A 90 -5.22 -19.05 -10.52
N TRP A 91 -4.22 -18.76 -11.36
CA TRP A 91 -4.12 -19.35 -12.69
C TRP A 91 -4.14 -20.89 -12.65
N VAL A 92 -3.34 -21.50 -11.77
CA VAL A 92 -3.28 -22.97 -11.62
C VAL A 92 -4.60 -23.52 -11.11
N VAL A 93 -5.23 -22.90 -10.11
CA VAL A 93 -6.53 -23.34 -9.57
C VAL A 93 -7.62 -23.25 -10.62
N VAL A 94 -7.74 -22.14 -11.36
CA VAL A 94 -8.73 -22.00 -12.45
C VAL A 94 -8.48 -23.00 -13.57
N PHE A 95 -7.22 -23.18 -13.98
CA PHE A 95 -6.86 -24.12 -15.05
C PHE A 95 -7.22 -25.56 -14.66
N VAL A 96 -6.80 -26.02 -13.49
CA VAL A 96 -7.10 -27.38 -13.00
C VAL A 96 -8.60 -27.57 -12.78
N ALA A 97 -9.30 -26.59 -12.20
CA ALA A 97 -10.75 -26.65 -12.04
C ALA A 97 -11.48 -26.74 -13.38
N THR A 98 -11.07 -25.95 -14.38
CA THR A 98 -11.64 -25.97 -15.74
C THR A 98 -11.45 -27.32 -16.44
N VAL A 99 -10.26 -27.93 -16.29
CA VAL A 99 -9.93 -29.23 -16.90
C VAL A 99 -10.65 -30.39 -16.20
N LEU A 100 -10.81 -30.36 -14.88
CA LEU A 100 -11.40 -31.47 -14.12
C LEU A 100 -12.93 -31.36 -13.91
N LEU A 101 -13.47 -30.15 -13.79
CA LEU A 101 -14.88 -29.89 -13.44
C LEU A 101 -15.69 -29.31 -14.61
N GLY A 102 -15.05 -29.00 -15.75
CA GLY A 102 -15.65 -28.34 -16.89
C GLY A 102 -15.61 -26.81 -16.81
N VAL A 103 -15.90 -26.15 -17.93
CA VAL A 103 -15.72 -24.69 -18.11
C VAL A 103 -16.61 -23.88 -17.17
N ASP A 104 -17.88 -24.25 -17.02
CA ASP A 104 -18.84 -23.48 -16.21
C ASP A 104 -18.45 -23.48 -14.72
N ASN A 105 -18.09 -24.66 -14.19
CA ASN A 105 -17.62 -24.81 -12.82
C ASN A 105 -16.24 -24.15 -12.61
N GLY A 106 -15.32 -24.29 -13.58
CA GLY A 106 -14.01 -23.65 -13.55
C GLY A 106 -14.10 -22.12 -13.49
N LEU A 107 -15.05 -21.52 -14.21
CA LEU A 107 -15.33 -20.08 -14.15
C LEU A 107 -15.83 -19.64 -12.76
N ILE A 108 -16.78 -20.38 -12.17
CA ILE A 108 -17.30 -20.08 -10.82
C ILE A 108 -16.17 -20.15 -9.79
N VAL A 109 -15.33 -21.19 -9.84
CA VAL A 109 -14.16 -21.35 -8.97
C VAL A 109 -13.16 -20.20 -9.17
N GLY A 110 -12.94 -19.74 -10.40
CA GLY A 110 -12.06 -18.61 -10.70
C GLY A 110 -12.54 -17.26 -10.16
N VAL A 111 -13.83 -16.97 -10.31
CA VAL A 111 -14.44 -15.75 -9.76
C VAL A 111 -14.44 -15.77 -8.23
N ALA A 112 -14.79 -16.91 -7.61
CA ALA A 112 -14.73 -17.06 -6.16
C ALA A 112 -13.29 -16.97 -5.61
N GLY A 113 -12.32 -17.63 -6.26
CA GLY A 113 -10.92 -17.65 -5.85
C GLY A 113 -10.23 -16.30 -5.98
N SER A 114 -10.52 -15.55 -7.05
CA SER A 114 -10.00 -14.17 -7.21
C SER A 114 -10.54 -13.21 -6.16
N LEU A 115 -11.85 -13.25 -5.87
CA LEU A 115 -12.44 -12.48 -4.77
C LEU A 115 -11.84 -12.86 -3.41
N PHE A 116 -11.67 -14.16 -3.15
CA PHE A 116 -11.08 -14.66 -1.90
C PHE A 116 -9.65 -14.13 -1.68
N ILE A 117 -8.81 -14.13 -2.72
CA ILE A 117 -7.43 -13.62 -2.63
C ILE A 117 -7.38 -12.09 -2.45
N ILE A 118 -8.31 -11.35 -3.04
CA ILE A 118 -8.45 -9.90 -2.77
C ILE A 118 -8.77 -9.67 -1.28
N VAL A 119 -9.72 -10.41 -0.71
CA VAL A 119 -10.04 -10.33 0.73
C VAL A 119 -8.82 -10.70 1.58
N PHE A 120 -8.11 -11.77 1.24
CA PHE A 120 -6.92 -12.22 1.99
C PHE A 120 -5.80 -11.16 2.00
N ARG A 121 -5.59 -10.46 0.88
CA ARG A 121 -4.63 -9.34 0.79
C ARG A 121 -5.04 -8.13 1.65
N VAL A 122 -6.34 -7.91 1.89
CA VAL A 122 -6.84 -6.85 2.78
C VAL A 122 -6.75 -7.24 4.27
N VAL A 123 -6.89 -8.53 4.61
CA VAL A 123 -6.76 -9.06 5.99
C VAL A 123 -5.31 -8.97 6.50
N LEU A 124 -4.33 -9.27 5.66
CA LEU A 124 -2.90 -9.32 6.03
C LEU A 124 -2.07 -8.24 5.30
N PRO A 125 -2.31 -6.95 5.55
CA PRO A 125 -1.59 -5.87 4.89
C PRO A 125 -0.20 -5.68 5.50
N HIS A 126 0.70 -5.07 4.72
CA HIS A 126 2.06 -4.78 5.15
C HIS A 126 2.10 -3.54 6.05
N SER A 127 2.68 -3.70 7.25
CA SER A 127 2.98 -2.60 8.19
C SER A 127 4.49 -2.39 8.29
N SER A 128 4.92 -1.14 8.41
CA SER A 128 6.34 -0.78 8.52
C SER A 128 6.56 0.37 9.51
N VAL A 129 7.69 0.32 10.22
CA VAL A 129 8.21 1.47 10.98
C VAL A 129 9.06 2.34 10.07
N LEU A 130 8.87 3.64 10.17
CA LEU A 130 9.60 4.66 9.44
C LEU A 130 10.75 5.22 10.31
N GLY A 131 11.91 5.41 9.70
CA GLY A 131 12.99 6.26 10.21
C GLY A 131 13.16 7.49 9.30
N GLN A 132 13.91 8.47 9.79
CA GLN A 132 14.19 9.73 9.09
C GLN A 132 15.57 9.66 8.41
N ALA A 133 15.67 10.11 7.16
CA ALA A 133 16.97 10.34 6.54
C ALA A 133 17.57 11.64 7.07
N ARG A 134 18.87 11.60 7.43
CA ARG A 134 19.60 12.70 8.09
C ARG A 134 19.35 14.05 7.43
N ASP A 135 19.01 15.04 8.26
CA ASP A 135 18.78 16.44 7.87
C ASP A 135 17.78 16.63 6.72
N THR A 136 16.82 15.71 6.58
CA THR A 136 15.74 15.79 5.58
C THR A 136 14.38 15.37 6.16
N GLU A 137 13.32 15.78 5.49
CA GLU A 137 11.93 15.40 5.81
C GLU A 137 11.52 14.05 5.17
N ILE A 138 12.51 13.25 4.74
CA ILE A 138 12.28 12.02 3.98
C ILE A 138 12.19 10.82 4.93
N PHE A 139 10.96 10.38 5.18
CA PHE A 139 10.66 9.18 5.97
C PHE A 139 10.68 7.92 5.08
N ARG A 140 11.42 6.88 5.51
CA ARG A 140 11.55 5.59 4.81
C ARG A 140 11.57 4.42 5.79
N ASN A 141 11.31 3.21 5.29
CA ASN A 141 11.25 2.00 6.12
C ASN A 141 12.64 1.68 6.71
N LEU A 142 12.72 1.61 8.04
CA LEU A 142 13.93 1.36 8.83
C LEU A 142 14.65 0.05 8.45
N LYS A 143 13.92 -0.94 7.90
CA LYS A 143 14.47 -2.24 7.48
C LYS A 143 15.10 -2.23 6.09
N ASN A 144 14.72 -1.29 5.22
CA ASN A 144 15.08 -1.29 3.80
C ASN A 144 16.10 -0.20 3.42
N PHE A 145 16.18 0.88 4.20
CA PHE A 145 17.03 2.04 3.92
C PHE A 145 17.88 2.37 5.15
N GLN A 146 19.05 2.97 4.92
CA GLN A 146 19.86 3.54 6.01
C GLN A 146 19.23 4.87 6.44
N VAL A 147 18.29 4.78 7.36
CA VAL A 147 17.62 5.92 8.01
C VAL A 147 17.67 5.74 9.51
N ASP A 148 17.75 6.84 10.24
CA ASP A 148 17.93 6.83 11.68
C ASP A 148 16.55 6.83 12.38
N ALA A 149 16.43 6.06 13.46
CA ALA A 149 15.22 6.03 14.29
C ALA A 149 15.22 7.20 15.27
N ILE A 150 14.06 7.82 15.46
CA ILE A 150 13.92 8.98 16.33
C ILE A 150 13.77 8.50 17.79
N LYS A 151 14.48 9.16 18.71
CA LYS A 151 14.38 8.89 20.15
C LYS A 151 12.98 9.20 20.65
N GLY A 152 12.40 8.31 21.46
CA GLY A 152 11.08 8.49 22.08
C GLY A 152 9.84 8.43 21.15
N VAL A 153 10.01 8.59 19.82
CA VAL A 153 8.92 8.69 18.85
C VAL A 153 8.92 7.51 17.88
N LEU A 154 7.81 6.75 17.84
CA LEU A 154 7.59 5.68 16.86
C LEU A 154 6.74 6.19 15.69
N ILE A 155 7.26 6.16 14.47
CA ILE A 155 6.48 6.50 13.26
C ILE A 155 6.01 5.20 12.58
N PHE A 156 4.69 4.94 12.59
CA PHE A 156 4.09 3.71 12.08
C PHE A 156 3.30 3.96 10.79
N ARG A 157 3.58 3.17 9.75
CA ARG A 157 2.88 3.18 8.47
C ARG A 157 2.14 1.88 8.23
N PHE A 158 0.83 1.97 7.99
CA PHE A 158 -0.04 0.84 7.64
C PHE A 158 -0.49 0.94 6.18
N MET A 159 -0.11 -0.02 5.34
CA MET A 159 -0.34 0.07 3.89
C MET A 159 -1.67 -0.58 3.47
N ALA A 160 -2.77 -0.14 4.08
CA ALA A 160 -4.13 -0.59 3.77
C ALA A 160 -5.21 0.37 4.32
N PRO A 161 -6.46 0.31 3.80
CA PRO A 161 -7.61 0.89 4.48
C PRO A 161 -7.79 0.27 5.87
N ILE A 162 -8.40 1.01 6.80
CA ILE A 162 -8.77 0.48 8.13
C ILE A 162 -10.27 0.19 8.13
N CYS A 163 -10.62 -1.09 8.01
CA CYS A 163 -11.99 -1.57 7.95
C CYS A 163 -12.22 -2.71 8.96
N PHE A 164 -13.49 -3.11 9.16
CA PHE A 164 -13.88 -4.19 10.07
C PHE A 164 -13.03 -5.46 9.93
N VAL A 165 -12.63 -5.80 8.70
CA VAL A 165 -11.87 -7.01 8.35
C VAL A 165 -10.45 -7.00 8.92
N ASN A 166 -9.79 -5.84 9.00
CA ASN A 166 -8.36 -5.74 9.34
C ASN A 166 -8.04 -4.80 10.52
N ALA A 167 -9.02 -4.08 11.06
CA ALA A 167 -8.82 -3.14 12.17
C ALA A 167 -8.22 -3.81 13.43
N ALA A 168 -8.56 -5.08 13.69
CA ALA A 168 -7.94 -5.85 14.77
C ALA A 168 -6.44 -6.15 14.50
N VAL A 169 -6.08 -6.45 13.25
CA VAL A 169 -4.68 -6.68 12.83
C VAL A 169 -3.88 -5.38 12.91
N PHE A 170 -4.46 -4.25 12.48
CA PHE A 170 -3.87 -2.91 12.65
C PHE A 170 -3.51 -2.65 14.11
N ARG A 171 -4.49 -2.81 15.02
CA ARG A 171 -4.30 -2.62 16.46
C ARG A 171 -3.19 -3.52 17.01
N SER A 172 -3.26 -4.84 16.78
CA SER A 172 -2.27 -5.78 17.31
C SER A 172 -0.86 -5.58 16.75
N ARG A 173 -0.72 -5.12 15.49
CA ARG A 173 0.59 -4.76 14.92
C ARG A 173 1.17 -3.51 15.59
N LEU A 174 0.36 -2.49 15.86
CA LEU A 174 0.82 -1.28 16.54
C LEU A 174 1.16 -1.54 18.02
N GLU A 175 0.31 -2.27 18.74
CA GLU A 175 0.57 -2.65 20.14
C GLU A 175 1.86 -3.48 20.29
N LEU A 176 2.15 -4.37 19.33
CA LEU A 176 3.38 -5.17 19.28
C LEU A 176 4.63 -4.31 19.07
N GLU A 177 4.59 -3.37 18.11
CA GLU A 177 5.74 -2.53 17.77
C GLU A 177 6.06 -1.49 18.88
N CYS A 178 5.04 -1.07 19.64
CA CYS A 178 5.21 -0.20 20.82
C CYS A 178 5.66 -0.96 22.09
N ASP A 179 5.81 -2.29 22.04
CA ASP A 179 6.06 -3.16 23.21
C ASP A 179 4.99 -3.00 24.34
N LEU A 180 3.79 -2.50 23.99
CA LEU A 180 2.73 -2.06 24.92
C LEU A 180 2.18 -3.19 25.82
N HIS A 181 2.31 -4.45 25.38
CA HIS A 181 1.97 -5.62 26.17
C HIS A 181 2.73 -5.69 27.51
N LYS A 182 3.87 -4.98 27.65
CA LYS A 182 4.64 -4.87 28.90
C LYS A 182 4.19 -3.74 29.82
N ARG A 183 3.46 -2.73 29.31
CA ARG A 183 3.02 -1.55 30.08
C ARG A 183 1.58 -1.64 30.57
N ARG A 184 0.76 -2.55 30.02
CA ARG A 184 -0.66 -2.67 30.40
C ARG A 184 -0.78 -3.03 31.90
N PRO A 185 -1.55 -2.28 32.70
CA PRO A 185 -1.74 -2.60 34.12
C PRO A 185 -2.44 -3.97 34.29
N PRO A 186 -2.11 -4.73 35.36
CA PRO A 186 -2.65 -6.07 35.59
C PRO A 186 -4.13 -6.03 35.99
N GLY A 187 -5.03 -6.06 35.01
CA GLY A 187 -6.48 -6.04 35.25
C GLY A 187 -7.41 -6.10 34.03
N GLY A 188 -6.90 -6.31 32.82
CA GLY A 188 -7.73 -6.42 31.60
C GLY A 188 -7.81 -7.85 31.07
N GLU A 189 -9.02 -8.42 31.01
CA GLU A 189 -9.26 -9.80 30.53
C GLU A 189 -8.71 -10.05 29.12
N GLU A 190 -7.95 -11.13 28.95
CA GLU A 190 -7.52 -11.59 27.63
C GLU A 190 -8.67 -12.24 26.85
N LYS A 191 -9.03 -11.66 25.70
CA LYS A 191 -9.72 -12.41 24.63
C LYS A 191 -8.71 -12.99 23.66
N GLY A 192 -7.91 -13.94 24.17
CA GLY A 192 -6.93 -14.69 23.40
C GLY A 192 -7.57 -15.54 22.31
N CYS A 193 -7.57 -15.05 21.07
CA CYS A 193 -7.95 -15.84 19.89
C CYS A 193 -7.21 -15.40 18.61
N LEU A 194 -6.95 -14.10 18.43
CA LEU A 194 -6.37 -13.56 17.18
C LEU A 194 -4.85 -13.75 17.03
N GLN A 195 -4.11 -14.02 18.10
CA GLN A 195 -2.65 -14.28 18.06
C GLN A 195 -2.27 -15.46 17.14
N LYS A 196 -3.24 -16.34 16.82
CA LYS A 196 -3.06 -17.55 15.99
C LYS A 196 -3.25 -17.32 14.48
N ILE A 197 -3.78 -16.16 14.08
CA ILE A 197 -3.99 -15.79 12.66
C ILE A 197 -2.86 -14.87 12.17
N LEU A 198 -2.22 -14.16 13.09
CA LEU A 198 -1.04 -13.36 12.79
C LEU A 198 0.14 -14.32 12.53
N PRO A 199 0.79 -14.29 11.35
CA PRO A 199 2.10 -14.92 11.24
C PRO A 199 3.04 -14.27 12.28
N PRO A 200 4.04 -15.01 12.80
CA PRO A 200 5.10 -14.42 13.64
C PRO A 200 5.69 -13.18 12.93
N PRO A 201 6.35 -12.25 13.63
CA PRO A 201 6.94 -11.06 13.00
C PRO A 201 7.99 -11.48 11.95
N GLU A 202 7.54 -11.63 10.70
CA GLU A 202 8.18 -12.59 9.82
C GLU A 202 9.37 -11.98 9.10
N GLN A 203 10.49 -12.71 9.17
CA GLN A 203 11.69 -12.49 8.38
C GLN A 203 11.46 -12.92 6.92
N VAL A 204 10.49 -12.31 6.22
CA VAL A 204 10.27 -12.53 4.79
C VAL A 204 10.75 -11.32 4.00
N CYS A 205 12.08 -11.26 3.83
CA CYS A 205 12.67 -10.63 2.66
C CYS A 205 14.09 -11.17 2.45
N GLY A 206 14.22 -12.18 1.58
CA GLY A 206 15.44 -12.94 1.37
C GLY A 206 15.53 -13.55 -0.02
N GLU A 207 15.16 -12.82 -1.06
CA GLU A 207 15.42 -13.26 -2.43
C GLU A 207 16.91 -13.08 -2.79
N ARG A 208 17.68 -14.18 -2.76
CA ARG A 208 18.83 -14.39 -3.66
C ARG A 208 19.23 -15.87 -3.80
N GLY A 209 18.59 -16.52 -4.77
CA GLY A 209 19.13 -17.49 -5.76
C GLY A 209 20.10 -18.64 -5.40
N SER A 210 19.84 -19.80 -6.05
CA SER A 210 20.74 -20.96 -6.25
C SER A 210 20.98 -21.82 -4.98
N TYR A 211 21.10 -23.15 -4.94
CA TYR A 211 21.17 -24.29 -5.90
C TYR A 211 20.77 -25.60 -5.12
N GLU A 212 20.58 -26.82 -5.65
CA GLU A 212 20.66 -27.40 -7.01
C GLU A 212 19.60 -28.51 -7.25
N VAL A 213 19.97 -29.76 -7.60
CA VAL A 213 19.13 -30.94 -7.89
C VAL A 213 19.79 -32.23 -7.34
N THR A 214 18.99 -33.15 -6.76
CA THR A 214 19.09 -34.65 -6.82
C THR A 214 18.13 -35.25 -5.75
N SER A 215 17.00 -35.85 -6.13
CA SER A 215 16.80 -37.26 -6.55
C SER A 215 16.79 -38.32 -5.43
N SER A 216 15.60 -38.91 -5.23
CA SER A 216 15.36 -40.32 -4.86
C SER A 216 15.51 -40.81 -3.40
N GLY A 217 14.44 -41.48 -2.94
CA GLY A 217 14.56 -42.90 -2.58
C GLY A 217 14.84 -43.29 -1.12
N GLU A 218 13.78 -43.71 -0.43
CA GLU A 218 13.69 -44.84 0.53
C GLU A 218 14.92 -45.29 1.38
N GLY A 219 14.71 -45.33 2.71
CA GLY A 219 14.91 -46.58 3.47
C GLY A 219 16.12 -46.74 4.42
N GLY A 220 15.82 -46.92 5.71
CA GLY A 220 16.40 -48.05 6.47
C GLY A 220 17.53 -47.85 7.51
N ARG A 221 17.18 -48.14 8.78
CA ARG A 221 17.98 -48.87 9.81
C ARG A 221 19.30 -48.31 10.40
N ARG A 222 19.22 -47.97 11.70
CA ARG A 222 20.04 -48.45 12.85
C ARG A 222 21.50 -48.95 12.60
N ARG A 223 22.52 -48.31 13.20
CA ARG A 223 23.29 -48.78 14.41
C ARG A 223 24.60 -48.01 14.73
N ARG A 224 24.87 -47.89 16.04
CA ARG A 224 26.17 -47.85 16.80
C ARG A 224 27.29 -46.88 16.36
N GLY A 225 27.69 -46.02 17.32
CA GLY A 225 28.78 -45.05 17.18
C GLY A 225 30.22 -45.56 17.40
N ARG A 226 31.14 -44.59 17.37
CA ARG A 226 32.54 -44.66 17.84
C ARG A 226 32.95 -43.26 18.33
N ARG A 227 34.11 -43.12 19.00
CA ARG A 227 34.52 -41.97 19.82
C ARG A 227 35.99 -41.57 19.54
N VAL A 228 36.28 -40.26 19.41
CA VAL A 228 37.60 -39.56 19.61
C VAL A 228 38.70 -39.91 18.55
N GLU A 229 39.66 -39.09 18.07
CA GLU A 229 40.32 -37.79 18.43
C GLU A 229 40.18 -36.75 17.26
N GLU A 230 40.23 -35.42 17.38
CA GLU A 230 41.15 -34.40 17.97
C GLU A 230 42.24 -33.87 16.99
N GLY A 231 42.45 -32.53 16.97
CA GLY A 231 43.37 -31.77 16.09
C GLY A 231 42.71 -31.16 14.83
N GLU A 232 42.95 -29.90 14.42
CA GLU A 232 43.67 -28.75 15.00
C GLU A 232 42.92 -27.43 14.65
N ALA A 233 43.21 -26.34 15.34
CA ALA A 233 42.51 -25.06 15.17
C ALA A 233 43.24 -24.10 14.22
N GLU A 234 42.52 -23.51 13.25
CA GLU A 234 42.94 -22.27 12.60
C GLU A 234 41.96 -21.13 12.92
N THR A 235 42.51 -20.02 13.40
CA THR A 235 41.78 -18.83 13.83
C THR A 235 41.52 -17.89 12.66
N VAL A 236 40.26 -17.55 12.39
CA VAL A 236 39.91 -16.44 11.48
C VAL A 236 39.05 -15.41 12.21
N SER A 237 39.62 -14.20 12.29
CA SER A 237 39.15 -13.01 12.99
C SER A 237 37.63 -12.78 13.03
N GLU A 238 37.12 -12.50 14.22
CA GLU A 238 35.90 -11.71 14.39
C GLU A 238 36.05 -10.34 13.70
N ARG A 239 35.18 -10.06 12.74
CA ARG A 239 34.67 -8.73 12.40
C ARG A 239 33.51 -8.83 11.40
N ASP A 240 32.63 -7.83 11.43
CA ASP A 240 31.49 -7.62 10.51
C ASP A 240 30.30 -8.60 10.61
N LEU A 241 29.92 -8.97 11.84
CA LEU A 241 28.52 -9.29 12.13
C LEU A 241 27.68 -8.00 11.97
N ARG A 242 27.06 -7.81 10.80
CA ARG A 242 26.17 -6.67 10.53
C ARG A 242 24.92 -6.73 11.42
N VAL A 243 24.98 -6.02 12.54
CA VAL A 243 23.84 -5.79 13.45
C VAL A 243 22.70 -5.15 12.66
N THR A 244 21.58 -5.86 12.55
CA THR A 244 20.31 -5.27 12.09
C THR A 244 19.88 -4.17 13.04
N PRO A 245 19.53 -2.95 12.57
CA PRO A 245 19.00 -1.89 13.42
C PRO A 245 17.53 -2.18 13.77
N THR A 246 17.30 -3.21 14.59
CA THR A 246 16.18 -3.17 15.52
C THR A 246 16.35 -1.95 16.40
N LEU A 247 15.28 -1.19 16.66
CA LEU A 247 15.29 -0.04 17.58
C LEU A 247 16.14 -0.37 18.83
N LYS A 248 17.11 0.48 19.20
CA LYS A 248 17.88 0.26 20.43
C LYS A 248 16.90 0.19 21.58
N ARG A 249 16.79 -1.00 22.19
CA ARG A 249 15.65 -1.48 23.00
C ARG A 249 15.53 -0.83 24.39
N THR A 250 16.13 0.34 24.56
CA THR A 250 16.45 0.97 25.85
C THR A 250 15.82 2.35 26.02
N GLN A 251 15.00 2.82 25.07
CA GLN A 251 14.28 4.08 25.23
C GLN A 251 12.77 3.88 25.21
N LEU A 252 12.12 4.51 26.18
CA LEU A 252 10.68 4.43 26.42
C LEU A 252 9.97 5.26 25.34
N ILE A 253 9.19 4.61 24.47
CA ILE A 253 8.34 5.33 23.49
C ILE A 253 7.28 6.13 24.26
N HIS A 254 7.20 7.44 24.01
CA HIS A 254 6.20 8.34 24.61
C HIS A 254 5.19 8.85 23.56
N THR A 255 5.55 8.89 22.28
CA THR A 255 4.65 9.34 21.21
C THR A 255 4.70 8.39 20.01
N VAL A 256 3.53 8.14 19.42
CA VAL A 256 3.34 7.31 18.24
C VAL A 256 2.71 8.19 17.15
N VAL A 257 3.41 8.34 16.03
CA VAL A 257 2.90 9.05 14.84
C VAL A 257 2.40 8.02 13.83
N ILE A 258 1.10 8.03 13.55
CA ILE A 258 0.47 7.14 12.57
C ILE A 258 0.41 7.88 11.23
N ASP A 259 1.19 7.40 10.27
CA ASP A 259 1.13 7.87 8.88
C ASP A 259 -0.11 7.32 8.19
N CYS A 260 -1.08 8.21 7.96
CA CYS A 260 -2.37 7.90 7.37
C CYS A 260 -2.42 8.08 5.85
N ALA A 261 -1.34 8.51 5.20
CA ALA A 261 -1.30 8.70 3.74
C ALA A 261 -1.68 7.42 2.94
N PRO A 262 -1.30 6.20 3.36
CA PRO A 262 -1.68 4.98 2.63
C PRO A 262 -3.10 4.46 2.96
N ILE A 263 -3.79 5.05 3.93
CA ILE A 263 -5.12 4.60 4.37
C ILE A 263 -6.15 5.11 3.34
N SER A 264 -6.46 4.29 2.35
CA SER A 264 -7.31 4.70 1.23
C SER A 264 -8.76 5.03 1.64
N PHE A 265 -9.31 4.30 2.61
CA PHE A 265 -10.61 4.60 3.23
C PHE A 265 -10.69 4.04 4.66
N MET A 266 -11.73 4.45 5.39
CA MET A 266 -12.11 3.90 6.68
C MET A 266 -13.61 3.59 6.74
N ASP A 267 -13.99 2.54 7.47
CA ASP A 267 -15.39 2.27 7.82
C ASP A 267 -15.68 2.58 9.30
N ALA A 268 -16.95 2.46 9.71
CA ALA A 268 -17.38 2.76 11.07
C ALA A 268 -16.69 1.89 12.14
N ALA A 269 -16.31 0.66 11.82
CA ALA A 269 -15.59 -0.23 12.72
C ALA A 269 -14.11 0.16 12.82
N GLY A 270 -13.50 0.60 11.72
CA GLY A 270 -12.17 1.20 11.68
C GLY A 270 -12.07 2.46 12.52
N VAL A 271 -13.02 3.40 12.37
CA VAL A 271 -13.07 4.60 13.22
C VAL A 271 -13.27 4.24 14.70
N LYS A 272 -14.19 3.33 15.02
CA LYS A 272 -14.38 2.85 16.40
C LYS A 272 -13.10 2.22 16.97
N THR A 273 -12.32 1.53 16.14
CA THR A 273 -11.04 0.95 16.54
C THR A 273 -9.99 2.03 16.79
N LEU A 274 -9.89 3.08 15.95
CA LEU A 274 -9.00 4.21 16.24
C LEU A 274 -9.39 4.95 17.53
N LYS A 275 -10.69 5.16 17.79
CA LYS A 275 -11.15 5.76 19.06
C LYS A 275 -10.68 4.96 20.28
N GLN A 276 -10.89 3.65 20.23
CA GLN A 276 -10.45 2.75 21.31
C GLN A 276 -8.92 2.70 21.42
N LEU A 277 -8.20 2.80 20.30
CA LEU A 277 -6.75 2.81 20.27
C LEU A 277 -6.16 4.03 20.99
N VAL A 278 -6.66 5.24 20.67
CA VAL A 278 -6.23 6.48 21.37
C VAL A 278 -6.44 6.35 22.88
N VAL A 279 -7.63 5.93 23.31
CA VAL A 279 -7.97 5.75 24.74
C VAL A 279 -7.14 4.65 25.42
N ASP A 280 -6.71 3.61 24.70
CA ASP A 280 -5.91 2.53 25.28
C ASP A 280 -4.40 2.85 25.32
N PHE A 281 -3.92 3.74 24.45
CA PHE A 281 -2.53 4.22 24.44
C PHE A 281 -2.33 5.34 25.47
N ASP A 282 -3.32 6.22 25.63
CA ASP A 282 -3.38 7.27 26.66
C ASP A 282 -3.21 6.68 28.08
N LYS A 283 -3.93 5.58 28.40
CA LYS A 283 -3.76 4.81 29.66
C LYS A 283 -2.35 4.26 29.90
N CYS A 284 -1.51 4.20 28.86
CA CYS A 284 -0.15 3.67 28.93
C CYS A 284 0.91 4.78 28.86
N ASP A 285 0.49 6.05 28.97
CA ASP A 285 1.31 7.25 28.83
C ASP A 285 2.00 7.32 27.46
N VAL A 286 1.23 7.03 26.40
CA VAL A 286 1.68 7.10 25.00
C VAL A 286 0.71 7.94 24.17
N GLN A 287 1.17 9.11 23.72
CA GLN A 287 0.39 9.99 22.86
C GLN A 287 0.30 9.43 21.42
N VAL A 288 -0.87 9.55 20.78
CA VAL A 288 -1.09 9.08 19.40
C VAL A 288 -1.43 10.24 18.48
N LEU A 289 -0.53 10.55 17.55
CA LEU A 289 -0.70 11.62 16.55
C LEU A 289 -1.01 11.03 15.16
N PHE A 290 -1.82 11.70 14.37
CA PHE A 290 -2.21 11.26 13.02
C PHE A 290 -1.67 12.22 11.96
N ALA A 291 -0.86 11.73 11.02
CA ALA A 291 -0.23 12.52 9.98
C ALA A 291 -0.78 12.19 8.57
N ALA A 292 -0.78 13.18 7.67
CA ALA A 292 -1.03 12.99 6.23
C ALA A 292 -2.35 12.29 5.87
N MET A 293 -3.41 12.52 6.65
CA MET A 293 -4.73 11.93 6.40
C MET A 293 -5.44 12.57 5.20
N THR A 294 -6.11 11.75 4.38
CA THR A 294 -6.94 12.19 3.25
C THR A 294 -8.24 12.86 3.70
N ASP A 295 -8.78 13.78 2.90
CA ASP A 295 -10.01 14.51 3.25
C ASP A 295 -11.24 13.61 3.38
N GLN A 296 -11.29 12.51 2.62
CA GLN A 296 -12.34 11.50 2.78
C GLN A 296 -12.33 10.87 4.17
N ASN A 297 -11.14 10.55 4.70
CA ASN A 297 -11.00 10.02 6.06
C ASN A 297 -11.27 11.12 7.12
N ARG A 298 -10.79 12.36 6.93
CA ARG A 298 -11.10 13.49 7.83
C ARG A 298 -12.60 13.73 7.96
N ASN A 299 -13.33 13.69 6.84
CA ASN A 299 -14.80 13.80 6.79
C ASN A 299 -15.51 12.62 7.48
N MET A 300 -14.96 11.40 7.38
CA MET A 300 -15.47 10.24 8.10
C MET A 300 -15.26 10.37 9.62
N LEU A 301 -14.09 10.85 10.05
CA LEU A 301 -13.78 11.12 11.47
C LEU A 301 -14.67 12.23 12.06
N ASP A 302 -14.93 13.29 11.31
CA ASP A 302 -15.80 14.39 11.74
C ASP A 302 -17.25 13.91 11.98
N ARG A 303 -17.83 13.21 10.99
CA ARG A 303 -19.16 12.58 11.10
C ARG A 303 -19.26 11.57 12.25
N ALA A 304 -18.16 10.87 12.54
CA ALA A 304 -18.08 9.93 13.65
C ALA A 304 -17.80 10.58 15.01
N LYS A 305 -17.70 11.91 15.09
CA LYS A 305 -17.31 12.67 16.29
C LYS A 305 -16.00 12.16 16.89
N PHE A 306 -14.96 12.07 16.08
CA PHE A 306 -13.64 11.62 16.52
C PHE A 306 -12.93 12.66 17.38
N TYR A 307 -12.99 13.92 16.96
CA TYR A 307 -12.30 15.04 17.60
C TYR A 307 -12.79 15.35 19.02
N ASP A 308 -13.99 14.92 19.39
CA ASP A 308 -14.53 15.01 20.77
C ASP A 308 -13.68 14.20 21.78
N ILE A 309 -12.82 13.28 21.33
CA ILE A 309 -11.99 12.40 22.16
C ILE A 309 -10.52 12.83 22.18
N CYS A 310 -9.98 13.21 21.02
CA CYS A 310 -8.55 13.48 20.83
C CYS A 310 -8.23 14.93 20.49
N GLY A 311 -9.22 15.84 20.46
CA GLY A 311 -9.01 17.18 19.90
C GLY A 311 -8.80 17.19 18.38
N LYS A 312 -8.59 18.38 17.82
CA LYS A 312 -8.25 18.58 16.39
C LYS A 312 -6.75 18.76 16.18
N GLU A 313 -6.05 19.16 17.23
CA GLU A 313 -4.61 19.44 17.30
C GLU A 313 -3.72 18.20 17.22
N TRP A 314 -4.31 16.99 17.21
CA TRP A 314 -3.60 15.71 17.08
C TRP A 314 -3.59 15.20 15.62
N LEU A 315 -4.15 15.98 14.67
CA LEU A 315 -4.14 15.71 13.24
C LEU A 315 -3.27 16.72 12.48
N PHE A 316 -2.26 16.21 11.78
CA PHE A 316 -1.25 17.02 11.10
C PHE A 316 -1.32 16.88 9.57
N PRO A 317 -0.94 17.93 8.81
CA PRO A 317 -0.78 17.84 7.35
C PRO A 317 0.33 16.85 6.96
N THR A 318 1.49 16.92 7.60
CA THR A 318 2.64 16.06 7.30
C THR A 318 3.13 15.27 8.52
N ILE A 319 4.04 14.31 8.29
CA ILE A 319 4.73 13.58 9.36
C ILE A 319 5.70 14.50 10.11
N GLN A 320 6.28 15.48 9.41
CA GLN A 320 7.24 16.43 9.97
C GLN A 320 6.58 17.37 10.99
N ASP A 321 5.37 17.87 10.70
CA ASP A 321 4.60 18.71 11.63
C ASP A 321 4.26 17.95 12.92
N ALA A 322 3.82 16.69 12.78
CA ALA A 322 3.52 15.80 13.91
C ALA A 322 4.76 15.50 14.76
N LEU A 323 5.91 15.32 14.10
CA LEU A 323 7.19 15.10 14.76
C LEU A 323 7.67 16.34 15.53
N HIS A 324 7.57 17.52 14.94
CA HIS A 324 7.91 18.78 15.59
C HIS A 324 7.04 19.01 16.84
N HIS A 325 5.73 18.73 16.73
CA HIS A 325 4.82 18.76 17.88
C HIS A 325 5.21 17.74 18.98
N ALA A 326 5.56 16.51 18.59
CA ALA A 326 6.01 15.48 19.54
C ALA A 326 7.28 15.92 20.30
N GLN A 327 8.29 16.44 19.58
CA GLN A 327 9.54 16.92 20.18
C GLN A 327 9.30 18.11 21.13
N TYR A 328 8.46 19.07 20.73
CA TYR A 328 8.10 20.21 21.56
C TYR A 328 7.32 19.78 22.83
N SER A 329 6.45 18.77 22.72
CA SER A 329 5.73 18.20 23.87
C SER A 329 6.69 17.54 24.87
N SER A 330 7.72 16.83 24.39
CA SER A 330 8.76 16.23 25.24
C SER A 330 9.54 17.27 26.05
N THR A 331 9.81 18.46 25.48
CA THR A 331 10.54 19.52 26.20
C THR A 331 9.72 20.22 27.29
N LEU A 332 8.39 20.16 27.23
CA LEU A 332 7.49 20.75 28.23
C LEU A 332 7.20 19.81 29.40
N HIS A 333 7.25 18.50 29.18
CA HIS A 333 7.05 17.47 30.20
C HIS A 333 8.22 16.48 30.20
N PRO A 334 9.37 16.84 30.81
CA PRO A 334 10.49 15.90 30.97
C PRO A 334 10.04 14.67 31.75
N THR A 335 10.38 13.49 31.22
CA THR A 335 10.13 12.22 31.92
C THR A 335 11.00 12.17 33.18
N LYS A 336 10.46 11.69 34.30
CA LYS A 336 11.10 11.76 35.64
C LYS A 336 12.47 11.07 35.78
N GLU A 337 12.98 10.44 34.73
CA GLU A 337 14.27 9.75 34.70
C GLU A 337 15.45 10.70 34.38
N GLU A 338 15.24 11.85 33.75
CA GLU A 338 16.33 12.80 33.42
C GLU A 338 16.72 13.75 34.58
N ILE A 339 15.95 13.77 35.67
CA ILE A 339 16.22 14.61 36.87
C ILE A 339 17.32 13.97 37.77
N GLY A 340 17.89 12.83 37.37
CA GLY A 340 18.76 12.01 38.20
C GLY A 340 20.26 12.35 38.21
N GLU A 341 20.81 13.09 37.23
CA GLU A 341 22.27 13.22 37.07
C GLU A 341 22.84 14.66 37.01
N GLU A 342 22.03 15.72 36.91
CA GLU A 342 22.54 17.10 36.74
C GLU A 342 22.38 18.03 37.97
N THR A 343 22.00 17.51 39.16
CA THR A 343 21.68 18.36 40.33
C THR A 343 22.55 18.12 41.57
N GLU A 344 23.89 18.02 41.43
CA GLU A 344 24.79 18.00 42.61
C GLU A 344 26.11 18.80 42.51
N THR A 345 26.38 19.58 41.45
CA THR A 345 27.64 20.36 41.35
C THR A 345 27.51 21.89 41.46
N ASP A 346 26.36 22.47 41.10
CA ASP A 346 26.30 23.90 40.75
C ASP A 346 25.68 24.79 41.85
N LEU A 347 25.39 24.23 43.03
CA LEU A 347 24.88 24.97 44.20
C LEU A 347 25.96 25.36 45.23
N ILE A 348 27.19 25.63 44.78
CA ILE A 348 28.23 26.30 45.58
C ILE A 348 28.94 27.37 44.73
N ASN A 349 28.28 28.51 44.53
CA ASN A 349 28.85 29.87 44.47
C ASN A 349 27.78 30.83 43.95
N GLY A 350 27.15 31.60 44.84
CA GLY A 350 26.25 32.66 44.43
C GLY A 350 27.01 33.96 44.11
N GLU A 351 26.52 34.70 43.11
CA GLU A 351 26.61 36.16 43.04
C GLU A 351 25.50 36.66 42.10
N VAL A 352 24.74 37.68 42.48
CA VAL A 352 23.66 38.27 41.65
C VAL A 352 23.98 39.74 41.38
N PRO A 353 24.22 40.16 40.13
CA PRO A 353 24.34 41.58 39.78
C PRO A 353 23.04 42.15 39.19
N SER A 354 22.44 43.11 39.90
CA SER A 354 21.40 44.00 39.37
C SER A 354 22.02 45.19 38.64
N VAL A 355 21.65 45.49 37.38
CA VAL A 355 21.70 46.87 36.82
C VAL A 355 20.66 47.06 35.70
N HIS A 356 19.95 48.18 35.73
CA HIS A 356 19.33 48.86 34.59
C HIS A 356 19.13 50.34 34.98
N PRO A 357 18.99 51.31 34.05
CA PRO A 357 19.56 51.50 32.70
C PRO A 357 20.33 52.87 32.61
N GLN A 358 20.83 53.30 31.42
CA GLN A 358 20.92 54.72 30.96
C GLN A 358 21.35 54.83 29.47
N LEU A 359 21.06 55.97 28.83
CA LEU A 359 21.28 56.26 27.38
C LEU A 359 22.53 57.12 27.14
N GLN A 360 23.06 57.13 25.89
CA GLN A 360 23.68 58.32 25.29
C GLN A 360 23.63 58.31 23.75
N GLU A 361 23.66 59.50 23.13
CA GLU A 361 23.46 59.78 21.69
C GLU A 361 24.77 59.98 20.89
N GLU A 362 24.69 59.88 19.55
CA GLU A 362 25.34 60.69 18.47
C GLU A 362 25.21 59.90 17.13
N GLY A 363 24.93 60.46 15.93
CA GLY A 363 24.59 61.81 15.48
C GLY A 363 24.10 61.82 14.00
N GLU A 364 23.63 62.97 13.50
CA GLU A 364 23.11 63.26 12.13
C GLU A 364 24.22 63.38 11.04
N PRO A 365 23.97 63.40 9.69
CA PRO A 365 22.97 64.20 8.94
C PRO A 365 22.30 63.44 7.74
N GLU A 366 21.58 64.00 6.74
CA GLU A 366 21.21 65.37 6.31
C GLU A 366 19.84 65.34 5.57
N VAL A 367 19.17 66.49 5.38
CA VAL A 367 17.80 66.61 4.82
C VAL A 367 17.78 67.01 3.34
N GLN A 368 16.85 66.45 2.55
CA GLN A 368 16.26 67.18 1.42
C GLN A 368 14.80 66.78 1.15
N GLU A 369 13.88 67.77 1.27
CA GLU A 369 12.47 67.66 0.92
C GLU A 369 12.21 67.71 -0.60
N ASP A 370 11.14 67.07 -1.09
CA ASP A 370 10.11 67.85 -1.81
C ASP A 370 8.71 67.16 -1.86
N ARG A 371 7.71 67.92 -1.41
CA ARG A 371 6.27 67.97 -1.80
C ARG A 371 5.38 66.71 -1.88
N GLN A 372 4.44 66.70 -0.94
CA GLN A 372 3.03 66.26 -1.06
C GLN A 372 2.22 67.21 -1.99
N PRO A 373 0.99 66.87 -2.47
CA PRO A 373 -0.20 66.72 -1.60
C PRO A 373 -1.23 65.63 -1.98
N ALA A 374 -2.25 65.51 -1.13
CA ALA A 374 -3.27 64.46 -1.13
C ALA A 374 -4.53 64.75 -1.99
N ASN A 375 -5.23 63.67 -2.35
CA ASN A 375 -6.70 63.48 -2.36
C ASN A 375 -6.95 61.98 -2.69
N ALA A 376 -7.73 61.21 -1.93
CA ALA A 376 -9.18 61.23 -1.80
C ALA A 376 -9.92 60.87 -3.11
N ASP A 377 -10.39 59.63 -3.25
CA ASP A 377 -11.84 59.26 -3.34
C ASP A 377 -11.99 57.72 -3.51
N GLY A 378 -13.21 57.21 -3.29
CA GLY A 378 -13.55 55.78 -3.17
C GLY A 378 -13.61 54.95 -4.47
N GLY A 379 -13.98 53.67 -4.31
CA GLY A 379 -14.25 52.77 -5.43
C GLY A 379 -14.24 51.29 -5.07
N ASP A 380 -15.33 50.79 -4.48
CA ASP A 380 -15.60 49.35 -4.43
C ASP A 380 -15.70 48.76 -5.85
N ARG A 381 -15.23 47.51 -6.04
CA ARG A 381 -15.85 46.56 -6.98
C ARG A 381 -15.41 45.12 -6.77
N GLU A 382 -16.40 44.29 -6.50
CA GLU A 382 -16.35 42.83 -6.59
C GLU A 382 -16.04 42.36 -8.02
N LEU A 383 -15.57 41.12 -8.14
CA LEU A 383 -15.30 40.46 -9.41
C LEU A 383 -15.62 38.97 -9.30
N GLU A 384 -16.91 38.61 -9.41
CA GLU A 384 -17.33 37.23 -9.68
C GLU A 384 -18.25 37.14 -10.91
N ILE A 385 -17.76 36.36 -11.88
CA ILE A 385 -18.46 35.23 -12.54
C ILE A 385 -19.78 35.52 -13.27
N GLU A 386 -19.73 35.41 -14.60
CA GLU A 386 -20.82 34.78 -15.36
C GLU A 386 -20.28 33.74 -16.36
N THR A 387 -21.03 32.64 -16.49
CA THR A 387 -20.82 31.51 -17.39
C THR A 387 -21.80 31.54 -18.56
N GLU A 388 -21.37 31.21 -19.77
CA GLU A 388 -22.12 30.42 -20.79
C GLU A 388 -21.11 30.02 -21.90
N VAL A 389 -20.87 28.74 -22.19
CA VAL A 389 -21.67 27.84 -23.04
C VAL A 389 -21.97 28.39 -24.44
N THR A 390 -21.30 27.85 -25.46
CA THR A 390 -21.91 27.56 -26.77
C THR A 390 -21.05 26.57 -27.55
N ALA A 391 -21.70 25.68 -28.30
CA ALA A 391 -21.04 24.76 -29.21
C ALA A 391 -21.18 25.25 -30.66
N SER A 392 -20.14 25.08 -31.48
CA SER A 392 -20.31 25.03 -32.94
C SER A 392 -19.17 24.28 -33.63
N SER A 393 -19.57 23.55 -34.68
CA SER A 393 -18.78 22.82 -35.65
C SER A 393 -17.67 23.63 -36.32
N GLY A 394 -16.60 22.94 -36.74
CA GLY A 394 -15.57 23.49 -37.62
C GLY A 394 -14.59 22.40 -38.10
N GLU A 395 -14.84 21.83 -39.27
CA GLU A 395 -13.85 20.99 -39.96
C GLU A 395 -12.70 21.85 -40.48
N THR A 396 -11.45 21.42 -40.32
CA THR A 396 -10.42 21.66 -41.35
C THR A 396 -9.26 20.69 -41.23
N SER A 397 -8.94 20.04 -42.36
CA SER A 397 -7.74 19.23 -42.52
C SER A 397 -6.49 20.10 -42.61
N THR A 398 -5.37 19.69 -42.00
CA THR A 398 -4.05 19.79 -42.63
C THR A 398 -3.10 18.70 -42.16
N THR A 399 -2.26 18.27 -43.09
CA THR A 399 -1.28 17.18 -43.02
C THR A 399 0.08 17.66 -42.50
N ASN A 400 1.04 16.72 -42.35
CA ASN A 400 2.50 16.87 -42.18
C ASN A 400 2.99 16.79 -40.70
N VAL A 401 4.01 16.00 -40.34
CA VAL A 401 4.85 15.01 -41.07
C VAL A 401 4.95 13.73 -40.25
#